data_AF-A0AAV1WHL9-F1
#
_entry.id   AF-A0AAV1WHL9-F1
#
_cell.length_a   1.000
_cell.length_b   1.000
_cell.length_c   1.000
_cell.angle_alpha   90.00
_cell.angle_beta   90.00
_cell.angle_gamma   90.00
#
_symmetry.space_group_name_H-M   'P 1'
#
loop_
_entity.id
_entity.type
_entity.pdbx_description
1 polymer ?
#
loop_
_entity_poly.entity_id
_entity_poly.type
_entity_poly.pdbx_seq_one_letter_code
_entity_poly.pdbx_strand_id
1 'polypeptide(L)'
;MYFRNISKVEVEQKLEEVKSLVKSYVGRGVILYLGDLKWLLEFWSSYCEQRTKYYCSVEHMVMEFKKLVSGSEENNKLWLIGISAFETYMKCRLCHPSLESLWELHPFEVLVASLS
;
A
#
# COMPACT_ATOMS: atom_id res chain seq x y z
N MET A 1 6.40 13.74 -5.95
CA MET A 1 6.08 13.79 -7.40
C MET A 1 6.73 12.68 -8.24
N TYR A 2 7.61 11.83 -7.69
CA TYR A 2 8.40 10.85 -8.47
C TYR A 2 7.60 9.66 -9.05
N PHE A 3 6.49 9.26 -8.44
CA PHE A 3 5.76 8.06 -8.87
C PHE A 3 4.82 8.25 -10.07
N ARG A 4 4.56 9.49 -10.51
CA ARG A 4 3.60 9.75 -11.61
C ARG A 4 4.11 9.35 -13.00
N ASN A 5 5.43 9.15 -13.16
CA ASN A 5 6.06 8.84 -14.46
C ASN A 5 6.83 7.51 -14.47
N ILE A 6 6.41 6.54 -13.66
CA ILE A 6 6.98 5.19 -13.69
C ILE A 6 6.19 4.36 -14.69
N SER A 7 6.88 3.69 -15.61
CA SER A 7 6.23 2.81 -16.59
C SER A 7 5.65 1.57 -15.92
N LYS A 8 4.72 0.91 -16.63
CA LYS A 8 4.15 -0.38 -16.19
C LYS A 8 5.24 -1.42 -15.91
N VAL A 9 6.22 -1.50 -16.81
CA VAL A 9 7.32 -2.47 -16.73
C VAL A 9 8.19 -2.22 -15.50
N GLU A 10 8.51 -0.96 -15.20
CA GLU A 10 9.30 -0.62 -14.02
C GLU A 10 8.57 -0.96 -12.71
N VAL A 11 7.25 -0.72 -12.64
CA VAL A 11 6.44 -1.12 -11.46
C VAL A 11 6.47 -2.63 -11.29
N GLU A 12 6.25 -3.39 -12.37
CA GLU A 12 6.26 -4.86 -12.34
C GLU A 12 7.63 -5.42 -11.94
N GLN A 13 8.72 -4.86 -12.48
CA GLN A 13 10.08 -5.27 -12.13
C GLN A 13 10.37 -5.03 -10.65
N LYS A 14 10.05 -3.84 -10.14
CA LYS A 14 10.28 -3.51 -8.72
C LYS A 14 9.44 -4.37 -7.78
N LEU A 15 8.21 -4.68 -8.17
CA LEU A 15 7.36 -5.55 -7.40
C LEU A 15 7.87 -7.00 -7.41
N GLU A 16 8.41 -7.49 -8.52
CA GLU A 16 8.99 -8.84 -8.57
C GLU A 16 10.24 -8.94 -7.69
N GLU A 17 11.06 -7.89 -7.61
CA GLU A 17 12.16 -7.81 -6.62
C GLU A 17 11.62 -8.00 -5.18
N VAL A 18 10.54 -7.30 -4.83
CA VAL A 18 9.89 -7.43 -3.51
C VAL A 18 9.28 -8.82 -3.32
N LYS A 19 8.57 -9.36 -4.32
CA LYS A 19 7.97 -10.71 -4.28
C LYS A 19 9.04 -11.78 -4.07
N SER A 20 10.15 -11.70 -4.79
CA SER A 20 11.30 -12.61 -4.66
C SER A 20 11.90 -12.54 -3.25
N LEU A 21 12.07 -11.32 -2.72
CA LEU A 21 12.55 -11.12 -1.37
C LEU A 21 11.60 -11.73 -0.33
N VAL A 22 10.29 -11.46 -0.43
CA VAL A 22 9.28 -12.06 0.47
C VAL A 22 9.32 -13.59 0.40
N LYS A 23 9.40 -14.17 -0.80
CA LYS A 23 9.51 -15.62 -1.01
C LYS A 23 10.78 -16.21 -0.41
N SER A 24 11.86 -15.45 -0.26
CA SER A 24 13.08 -15.95 0.39
C SER A 24 12.92 -16.23 1.89
N TYR A 25 11.83 -15.75 2.51
CA TYR A 25 11.50 -15.96 3.92
C TYR A 25 10.47 -17.08 4.15
N VAL A 26 10.44 -18.13 3.30
CA VAL A 26 9.49 -19.26 3.38
C VAL A 26 9.32 -19.78 4.81
N GLY A 27 8.07 -19.99 5.22
CA GLY A 27 7.72 -20.54 6.53
C GLY A 27 7.83 -19.54 7.69
N ARG A 28 8.20 -18.28 7.42
CA ARG A 28 8.21 -17.19 8.40
C ARG A 28 7.18 -16.13 8.02
N GLY A 29 6.74 -15.40 9.04
CA GLY A 29 5.98 -14.17 8.83
C GLY A 29 6.88 -13.04 8.35
N VAL A 30 6.40 -12.26 7.37
CA VAL A 30 7.08 -11.07 6.84
C VAL A 30 6.20 -9.85 7.10
N ILE A 31 6.78 -8.81 7.67
CA ILE A 31 6.13 -7.50 7.81
C ILE A 31 6.83 -6.54 6.84
N LEU A 32 6.09 -6.02 5.87
CA LEU A 32 6.57 -4.99 4.97
C LEU A 32 6.16 -3.62 5.50
N TYR A 33 7.15 -2.89 6.02
CA TYR A 33 6.98 -1.51 6.44
C TYR A 33 7.09 -0.55 5.24
N LEU A 34 5.99 0.11 4.90
CA LEU A 34 5.85 1.02 3.76
C LEU A 34 6.23 2.48 4.10
N GLY A 35 6.61 2.76 5.35
CA GLY A 35 6.92 4.12 5.79
C GLY A 35 5.69 4.97 6.01
N ASP A 36 5.85 6.29 5.82
CA ASP A 36 4.75 7.24 5.88
C ASP A 36 3.89 7.18 4.61
N LEU A 37 2.62 6.83 4.79
CA LEU A 37 1.62 6.68 3.74
C LEU A 37 0.97 8.01 3.34
N LYS A 38 1.35 9.14 3.94
CA LYS A 38 0.73 10.45 3.68
C LYS A 38 0.58 10.74 2.19
N TRP A 39 1.67 10.60 1.44
CA TRP A 39 1.69 10.89 0.00
C TRP A 39 0.73 10.01 -0.80
N LEU A 40 0.61 8.73 -0.42
CA LEU A 40 -0.24 7.76 -1.10
C LEU A 40 -1.70 8.02 -0.78
N LEU A 41 -2.01 8.32 0.47
CA LEU A 41 -3.36 8.64 0.93
C LEU A 41 -3.88 9.93 0.31
N GLU A 42 -3.06 10.98 0.27
CA GLU A 42 -3.39 12.24 -0.40
C GLU A 42 -3.56 12.02 -1.91
N PHE A 43 -2.66 11.25 -2.54
CA PHE A 43 -2.80 10.89 -3.95
C PHE A 43 -4.10 10.13 -4.22
N TRP A 44 -4.42 9.11 -3.43
CA TRP A 44 -5.59 8.27 -3.63
C TRP A 44 -6.89 9.07 -3.49
N SER A 45 -6.97 9.93 -2.47
CA SER A 45 -8.10 10.83 -2.27
C SER A 45 -8.37 11.70 -3.50
N SER A 46 -7.33 12.35 -4.05
CA SER A 46 -7.48 13.20 -5.24
C SER A 46 -7.69 12.40 -6.53
N TYR A 47 -7.06 11.23 -6.66
CA TYR A 47 -7.18 10.39 -7.85
C TYR A 47 -8.62 9.87 -8.02
N CYS A 48 -9.31 9.56 -6.93
CA CYS A 48 -10.68 9.05 -6.98
C CYS A 48 -11.70 10.09 -7.46
N GLU A 49 -11.51 11.37 -7.15
CA GLU A 49 -12.35 12.47 -7.66
C GLU A 49 -12.20 12.64 -9.18
N GLN A 50 -11.02 12.33 -9.70
CA GLN A 50 -10.65 12.57 -11.10
C GLN A 50 -10.30 11.27 -11.83
N ARG A 51 -10.93 10.15 -11.45
CA ARG A 51 -10.59 8.83 -12.01
C ARG A 51 -10.72 8.85 -13.52
N THR A 52 -9.58 8.78 -14.20
CA THR A 52 -9.51 8.67 -15.65
C THR A 52 -9.31 7.21 -16.04
N LYS A 53 -9.76 6.82 -17.23
CA LYS A 53 -9.58 5.44 -17.74
C LYS A 53 -8.15 5.15 -18.22
N TYR A 54 -7.20 6.05 -17.98
CA TYR A 54 -5.81 5.91 -18.40
C TYR A 54 -5.00 5.18 -17.34
N TYR A 55 -3.90 4.56 -17.78
CA TYR A 55 -2.95 3.90 -16.89
C TYR A 55 -2.44 4.86 -15.82
N CYS A 56 -2.57 4.45 -14.55
CA CYS A 56 -1.97 5.13 -13.42
C CYS A 56 -0.99 4.18 -12.72
N SER A 57 0.29 4.55 -12.70
CA SER A 57 1.35 3.79 -12.04
C SER A 57 1.10 3.55 -10.55
N VAL A 58 0.56 4.54 -9.85
CA VAL A 58 0.24 4.45 -8.42
C VAL A 58 -0.95 3.51 -8.20
N GLU A 59 -1.98 3.58 -9.03
CA GLU A 59 -3.10 2.63 -8.98
C GLU A 59 -2.62 1.20 -9.24
N HIS A 60 -1.79 1.01 -10.26
CA HIS A 60 -1.22 -0.29 -10.58
C HIS A 60 -0.41 -0.85 -9.40
N MET A 61 0.45 -0.03 -8.78
CA MET A 61 1.20 -0.39 -7.58
C MET A 61 0.29 -0.81 -6.42
N VAL A 62 -0.77 -0.04 -6.15
CA VAL A 62 -1.75 -0.37 -5.09
C VAL A 62 -2.40 -1.73 -5.32
N MET A 63 -2.83 -2.00 -6.56
CA MET A 63 -3.47 -3.26 -6.93
C MET A 63 -2.51 -4.44 -6.87
N GLU A 64 -1.25 -4.23 -7.20
CA GLU A 64 -0.22 -5.25 -7.12
C GLU A 64 0.18 -5.58 -5.67
N PHE A 65 0.27 -4.58 -4.78
CA PHE A 65 0.44 -4.83 -3.35
C PHE A 65 -0.76 -5.57 -2.75
N LYS A 66 -1.98 -5.23 -3.17
CA LYS A 66 -3.18 -5.99 -2.79
C LYS A 66 -3.03 -7.47 -3.13
N LYS A 67 -2.67 -7.78 -4.38
CA LYS A 67 -2.45 -9.17 -4.82
C LYS A 67 -1.35 -9.88 -4.04
N LEU A 68 -0.30 -9.14 -3.67
CA LEU A 68 0.83 -9.68 -2.92
C LEU A 68 0.42 -10.07 -1.49
N VAL A 69 -0.42 -9.27 -0.82
CA VAL A 69 -0.91 -9.53 0.53
C VAL A 69 -2.02 -10.58 0.54
N SER A 70 -2.90 -10.57 -0.47
CA SER A 70 -3.98 -11.55 -0.60
C SER A 70 -3.50 -12.90 -1.16
N GLY A 71 -2.22 -13.02 -1.53
CA GLY A 71 -1.69 -14.13 -2.31
C GLY A 71 -1.04 -15.24 -1.48
N SER A 72 -1.56 -16.46 -1.70
CA SER A 72 -1.04 -17.79 -1.33
C SER A 72 -1.56 -18.38 0.00
N GLU A 73 -2.57 -19.23 -0.19
CA GLU A 73 -3.31 -20.05 0.76
C GLU A 73 -2.48 -21.09 1.53
N GLU A 74 -1.16 -21.16 1.38
CA GLU A 74 -0.40 -22.21 2.09
C GLU A 74 0.74 -21.74 2.99
N ASN A 75 1.46 -20.63 2.73
CA ASN A 75 2.66 -20.35 3.56
C ASN A 75 3.14 -18.88 3.66
N ASN A 76 2.49 -17.91 3.01
CA ASN A 76 2.96 -16.52 3.07
C ASN A 76 2.15 -15.69 4.06
N LYS A 77 2.65 -15.64 5.30
CA LYS A 77 2.20 -14.70 6.31
C LYS A 77 2.81 -13.32 6.03
N LEU A 78 2.24 -12.55 5.10
CA LEU A 78 2.71 -11.19 4.78
C LEU A 78 1.74 -10.15 5.35
N TRP A 79 2.27 -9.17 6.08
CA TRP A 79 1.52 -8.00 6.55
C TRP A 79 2.11 -6.71 6.02
N LEU A 80 1.26 -5.73 5.71
CA LEU A 80 1.67 -4.37 5.41
C LEU A 80 1.50 -3.51 6.67
N ILE A 81 2.51 -2.71 6.97
CA ILE A 81 2.41 -1.67 8.00
C ILE A 81 2.88 -0.35 7.39
N GLY A 82 2.17 0.73 7.70
CA GLY A 82 2.60 2.08 7.39
C GLY A 82 2.11 3.02 8.47
N ILE A 83 2.68 4.23 8.51
CA ILE A 83 2.27 5.28 9.43
C ILE A 83 1.60 6.40 8.66
N SER A 84 0.74 7.17 9.32
CA SER A 84 0.25 8.45 8.81
C SER A 84 -0.29 9.27 9.97
N ALA A 85 -0.39 10.59 9.79
CA ALA A 85 -1.17 11.41 10.72
C ALA A 85 -2.66 11.05 10.62
N PHE A 86 -3.38 11.12 11.75
CA PHE A 86 -4.81 10.80 11.81
C PHE A 86 -5.64 11.58 10.77
N GLU A 87 -5.36 12.88 10.62
CA GLU A 87 -6.04 13.72 9.62
C GLU A 87 -5.85 13.19 8.19
N THR A 88 -4.64 12.70 7.85
CA THR A 88 -4.39 12.12 6.53
C THR A 88 -5.04 10.75 6.38
N TYR A 89 -5.02 9.93 7.43
CA TYR A 89 -5.70 8.63 7.44
C TYR A 89 -7.19 8.78 7.13
N MET A 90 -7.88 9.74 7.75
CA MET A 90 -9.32 9.93 7.53
C MET A 90 -9.69 10.22 6.06
N LYS A 91 -8.77 10.76 5.25
CA LYS A 91 -8.97 10.97 3.81
C LYS A 91 -9.06 9.67 3.02
N CYS A 92 -8.48 8.58 3.54
CA CYS A 92 -8.47 7.27 2.87
C CYS A 92 -9.90 6.72 2.69
N ARG A 93 -10.82 7.09 3.57
CA ARG A 93 -12.21 6.61 3.63
C ARG A 93 -13.14 7.28 2.61
N LEU A 94 -12.69 8.36 1.97
CA LEU A 94 -13.52 9.17 1.08
C LEU A 94 -13.63 8.60 -0.35
N CYS A 95 -12.82 7.60 -0.69
CA CYS A 95 -12.82 6.97 -2.02
C CYS A 95 -13.54 5.60 -2.03
N HIS A 96 -14.10 5.21 -3.18
CA HIS A 96 -14.61 3.87 -3.41
C HIS A 96 -13.93 3.18 -4.62
N PRO A 97 -13.23 2.04 -4.47
CA PRO A 97 -12.82 1.46 -3.18
C PRO A 97 -11.75 2.34 -2.50
N SER A 98 -11.81 2.40 -1.17
CA SER A 98 -10.81 3.09 -0.35
C SER A 98 -9.50 2.31 -0.34
N LEU A 99 -8.38 2.99 -0.04
CA LEU A 99 -7.12 2.28 0.19
C LEU A 99 -7.25 1.34 1.41
N GLU A 100 -8.00 1.77 2.43
CA GLU A 100 -8.35 0.95 3.60
C GLU A 100 -9.00 -0.38 3.19
N SER A 101 -9.97 -0.37 2.26
CA SER A 101 -10.62 -1.61 1.83
C SER A 101 -9.82 -2.42 0.83
N LEU A 102 -8.98 -1.80 0.01
CA LEU A 102 -8.13 -2.53 -0.94
C LEU A 102 -7.03 -3.33 -0.26
N TRP A 103 -6.46 -2.80 0.82
CA TRP A 103 -5.37 -3.42 1.56
C TRP A 103 -5.80 -4.00 2.91
N GLU A 104 -7.10 -3.95 3.23
CA GLU A 104 -7.67 -4.40 4.51
C GLU A 104 -6.93 -3.78 5.72
N LEU A 105 -6.66 -2.48 5.63
CA LEU A 105 -5.92 -1.75 6.65
C LEU A 105 -6.77 -1.62 7.92
N HIS A 106 -6.13 -1.83 9.05
CA HIS A 106 -6.72 -1.61 10.37
C HIS A 106 -5.94 -0.49 11.06
N PRO A 107 -6.58 0.65 11.39
CA PRO A 107 -5.88 1.75 12.06
C PRO A 107 -5.54 1.35 13.49
N PHE A 108 -4.32 1.70 13.91
CA PHE A 108 -3.87 1.60 15.30
C PHE A 108 -3.36 2.97 15.73
N GLU A 109 -4.05 3.60 16.68
CA GLU A 109 -3.69 4.92 17.17
C GLU A 109 -2.55 4.83 18.18
N VAL A 110 -1.45 5.53 17.91
CA VAL A 110 -0.33 5.66 18.84
C VAL A 110 -0.35 7.08 19.41
N LEU A 111 -0.67 7.20 20.70
CA LEU A 111 -0.61 8.48 21.39
C LEU A 111 0.86 8.87 21.61
N VAL A 112 1.21 10.13 21.33
CA VAL A 112 2.59 10.65 21.49
C VAL A 112 3.08 10.55 22.94
N ALA A 113 2.17 10.56 23.92
CA ALA A 113 2.48 10.37 25.34
C ALA A 113 2.97 8.95 25.71
N SER A 114 2.83 7.98 24.80
CA SER A 114 3.23 6.57 25.00
C SER A 114 4.65 6.26 24.52
N LEU A 115 5.36 7.24 23.96
CA LEU A 115 6.73 7.10 23.44
C LEU A 115 7.81 7.49 24.49
N SER A 116 7.42 7.55 25.77
CA SER A 116 8.29 7.85 26.91
C SER A 116 9.16 6.67 27.31
#